data_AF-A0AAW0I854-F1
#
_entry.id   AF-A0AAW0I854-F1
#
_cell.length_a   1.000
_cell.length_b   1.000
_cell.length_c   1.000
_cell.angle_alpha   90.00
_cell.angle_beta   90.00
_cell.angle_gamma   90.00
#
_symmetry.space_group_name_H-M   'P 1'
#
loop_
_entity.id
_entity.type
_entity.pdbx_description
1 polymer ?
#
loop_
_entity_poly.entity_id
_entity_poly.type
_entity_poly.pdbx_seq_one_letter_code
_entity_poly.pdbx_strand_id
1 'polypeptide(L)'
;MAELWALLHFIMPTLFDSHEEFNEWFSKDIESHAENKSAIDENQLSRLHMILKPFMLRRIKKDVENELSDKIEILMYCQLTSRQKLLYQALKNKISIEDLLQSSMGSTQQAQNTTSSLMNLVMQFRKIYFNYLLYRWLKVLLSPFAPDYIQQSLFHRKGINEGSCFSFLRFIDVSPAEMANLMLQGLLARWLALFLSLKASYRLHQLRSWRDPDRESHQRYLRNKDFLLGVDFPLSFPNLCSCPLLKSLVFSSHCKAVSGYSDQVVHQRRSATSSLRCCLLTELPSFLCVASPRVTAVPLDSYCNDRSAEYERRVLKEGGSPAAKQCLLNGAPELAADWLNRRSQFFPEPAGGLWSIRPQNGWSFIRIPGKESLITDSGKLYALDILLTRLKSQGHRVLIYSQMTRMIDLLEVGEGILGI
;
A
#
# COMPACT_ATOMS: atom_id res chain seq x y z
N MET A 1 48.27 -28.42 -21.91
CA MET A 1 48.78 -29.30 -22.98
C MET A 1 48.07 -30.66 -23.04
N ALA A 2 47.63 -31.25 -21.93
CA ALA A 2 46.89 -32.53 -21.93
C ALA A 2 45.69 -32.58 -22.90
N GLU A 3 44.86 -31.53 -22.99
CA GLU A 3 43.74 -31.47 -23.96
C GLU A 3 44.21 -31.56 -25.42
N LEU A 4 45.32 -30.90 -25.76
CA LEU A 4 45.87 -30.88 -27.11
C LEU A 4 46.59 -32.19 -27.47
N TRP A 5 47.25 -32.83 -26.49
CA TRP A 5 47.75 -34.21 -26.63
C TRP A 5 46.60 -35.18 -26.88
N ALA A 6 45.54 -35.13 -26.07
CA ALA A 6 44.39 -36.02 -26.21
C ALA A 6 43.73 -35.92 -27.59
N LEU A 7 43.62 -34.71 -28.16
CA LEU A 7 43.11 -34.49 -29.51
C LEU A 7 44.05 -35.04 -30.60
N LEU A 8 45.38 -34.85 -30.49
CA LEU A 8 46.35 -35.33 -31.47
C LEU A 8 46.51 -36.85 -31.44
N HIS A 9 46.65 -37.43 -30.25
CA HIS A 9 46.72 -38.89 -30.04
C HIS A 9 45.43 -39.58 -30.52
N PHE A 10 44.26 -38.98 -30.30
CA PHE A 10 42.99 -39.52 -30.83
C PHE A 10 42.93 -39.55 -32.37
N ILE A 11 43.50 -38.56 -33.05
CA ILE A 11 43.50 -38.47 -34.52
C ILE A 11 44.57 -39.39 -35.14
N MET A 12 45.75 -39.51 -34.52
CA MET A 12 46.81 -40.44 -34.93
C MET A 12 47.54 -41.01 -33.70
N PRO A 13 47.14 -42.19 -33.19
CA PRO A 13 47.75 -42.77 -31.99
C PRO A 13 49.26 -43.01 -32.15
N THR A 14 49.63 -43.67 -33.26
CA THR A 14 50.97 -44.22 -33.57
C THR A 14 52.09 -43.19 -33.79
N LEU A 15 51.80 -41.89 -33.63
CA LEU A 15 52.78 -40.81 -33.73
C LEU A 15 52.99 -40.08 -32.39
N PHE A 16 52.13 -40.33 -31.41
CA PHE A 16 52.08 -39.64 -30.12
C PHE A 16 51.70 -40.61 -28.99
N ASP A 17 52.31 -41.80 -28.97
CA ASP A 17 51.90 -42.93 -28.13
C ASP A 17 52.01 -42.67 -26.62
N SER A 18 53.01 -41.90 -26.16
CA SER A 18 53.20 -41.61 -24.72
C SER A 18 52.83 -40.17 -24.34
N HIS A 19 52.07 -40.03 -23.26
CA HIS A 19 51.73 -38.74 -22.69
C HIS A 19 52.93 -38.07 -22.01
N GLU A 20 53.88 -38.87 -21.53
CA GLU A 20 55.07 -38.41 -20.81
C GLU A 20 56.09 -37.77 -21.75
N GLU A 21 56.45 -38.40 -22.89
CA GLU A 21 57.34 -37.76 -23.87
C GLU A 21 56.70 -36.49 -24.44
N PHE A 22 55.38 -36.50 -24.71
CA PHE A 22 54.69 -35.29 -25.13
C PHE A 22 54.78 -34.21 -24.04
N ASN A 23 54.49 -34.52 -22.78
CA ASN A 23 54.64 -33.54 -21.71
C ASN A 23 56.10 -33.08 -21.57
N GLU A 24 57.12 -33.93 -21.69
CA GLU A 24 58.54 -33.52 -21.66
C GLU A 24 58.93 -32.58 -22.82
N TRP A 25 58.37 -32.80 -24.01
CA TRP A 25 58.51 -31.89 -25.16
C TRP A 25 57.80 -30.54 -24.98
N PHE A 26 56.93 -30.40 -23.97
CA PHE A 26 56.07 -29.22 -23.78
C PHE A 26 56.11 -28.60 -22.36
N SER A 27 56.75 -29.22 -21.37
CA SER A 27 56.80 -28.78 -19.96
C SER A 27 58.01 -27.89 -19.69
N LYS A 28 59.19 -28.30 -20.17
CA LYS A 28 60.42 -27.48 -20.21
C LYS A 28 60.19 -26.12 -20.88
N ASP A 29 59.29 -26.10 -21.88
CA ASP A 29 58.94 -24.94 -22.69
C ASP A 29 57.96 -23.97 -22.00
N ILE A 30 57.42 -24.29 -20.82
CA ILE A 30 56.43 -23.45 -20.12
C ILE A 30 56.87 -23.04 -18.71
N GLU A 31 57.53 -23.92 -17.94
CA GLU A 31 57.98 -23.58 -16.58
C GLU A 31 59.02 -22.43 -16.59
N SER A 32 59.88 -22.40 -17.62
CA SER A 32 60.82 -21.30 -17.87
C SER A 32 60.16 -19.93 -18.16
N HIS A 33 58.91 -19.92 -18.64
CA HIS A 33 58.13 -18.70 -18.88
C HIS A 33 57.35 -18.21 -17.66
N ALA A 34 57.12 -19.05 -16.64
CA ALA A 34 56.42 -18.63 -15.42
C ALA A 34 57.28 -17.70 -14.54
N GLU A 35 58.61 -17.88 -14.57
CA GLU A 35 59.55 -17.11 -13.74
C GLU A 35 60.06 -15.83 -14.42
N ASN A 36 60.18 -15.80 -15.76
CA ASN A 36 60.76 -14.68 -16.50
C ASN A 36 59.80 -14.06 -17.53
N LYS A 37 59.41 -12.79 -17.30
CA LYS A 37 58.59 -11.96 -18.20
C LYS A 37 59.35 -11.43 -19.44
N SER A 38 60.26 -12.21 -20.01
CA SER A 38 60.91 -11.92 -21.28
C SER A 38 60.11 -12.47 -22.46
N ALA A 39 60.25 -11.84 -23.63
CA ALA A 39 59.50 -12.20 -24.84
C ALA A 39 59.68 -13.68 -25.24
N ILE A 40 58.63 -14.24 -25.84
CA ILE A 40 58.60 -15.60 -26.40
C ILE A 40 59.72 -15.75 -27.43
N ASP A 41 60.50 -16.83 -27.35
CA ASP A 41 61.54 -17.12 -28.34
C ASP A 41 60.90 -17.52 -29.68
N GLU A 42 60.98 -16.62 -30.67
CA GLU A 42 60.35 -16.80 -31.99
C GLU A 42 60.83 -18.09 -32.70
N ASN A 43 62.05 -18.55 -32.42
CA ASN A 43 62.61 -19.78 -32.97
C ASN A 43 61.91 -21.04 -32.42
N GLN A 44 61.39 -20.98 -31.19
CA GLN A 44 60.69 -22.08 -30.54
C GLN A 44 59.21 -22.09 -30.97
N LEU A 45 58.57 -20.92 -31.00
CA LEU A 45 57.20 -20.75 -31.48
C LEU A 45 57.05 -21.16 -32.96
N SER A 46 58.04 -20.87 -33.80
CA SER A 46 58.05 -21.28 -35.20
C SER A 46 58.23 -22.80 -35.39
N ARG A 47 59.04 -23.47 -34.56
CA ARG A 47 59.14 -24.94 -34.54
C ARG A 47 57.81 -25.60 -34.16
N LEU A 48 57.12 -25.09 -33.14
CA LEU A 48 55.79 -25.56 -32.75
C LEU A 48 54.75 -25.34 -33.86
N HIS A 49 54.77 -24.16 -34.49
CA HIS A 49 53.90 -23.92 -35.65
C HIS A 49 54.23 -24.84 -36.82
N MET A 50 55.49 -25.17 -37.10
CA MET A 50 55.87 -26.10 -38.16
C MET A 50 55.33 -27.52 -37.91
N ILE A 51 55.36 -28.02 -36.67
CA ILE A 51 54.85 -29.34 -36.30
C ILE A 51 53.31 -29.39 -36.36
N LEU A 52 52.62 -28.33 -35.94
CA LEU A 52 51.14 -28.31 -35.87
C LEU A 52 50.46 -27.92 -37.20
N LYS A 53 51.12 -27.18 -38.09
CA LYS A 53 50.56 -26.67 -39.35
C LYS A 53 50.04 -27.74 -40.33
N PRO A 54 50.58 -28.97 -40.42
CA PRO A 54 49.99 -30.04 -41.23
C PRO A 54 48.68 -30.60 -40.65
N PHE A 55 48.52 -30.54 -39.32
CA PHE A 55 47.42 -31.18 -38.59
C PHE A 55 46.31 -30.19 -38.20
N MET A 56 46.60 -28.88 -38.19
CA MET A 56 45.67 -27.83 -37.78
C MET A 56 45.50 -26.76 -38.86
N LEU A 57 44.32 -26.75 -39.50
CA LEU A 57 43.93 -25.65 -40.39
C LEU A 57 43.46 -24.43 -39.59
N ARG A 58 44.36 -23.47 -39.38
CA ARG A 58 44.06 -22.18 -38.73
C ARG A 58 43.75 -21.11 -39.79
N ARG A 59 42.54 -20.52 -39.75
CA ARG A 59 42.15 -19.34 -40.55
C ARG A 59 41.81 -18.18 -39.62
N ILE A 60 42.11 -16.94 -40.02
CA ILE A 60 41.69 -15.73 -39.29
C ILE A 60 40.37 -15.24 -39.92
N LYS A 61 39.46 -14.68 -39.12
CA LYS A 61 38.16 -14.17 -39.66
C LYS A 61 38.35 -13.13 -40.78
N LYS A 62 39.44 -12.36 -40.72
CA LYS A 62 39.87 -11.41 -41.76
C LYS A 62 40.18 -12.05 -43.12
N ASP A 63 40.49 -13.35 -43.15
CA ASP A 63 40.87 -14.06 -44.38
C ASP A 63 39.69 -14.80 -45.03
N VAL A 64 38.51 -14.77 -44.38
CA VAL A 64 37.37 -15.65 -44.72
C VAL A 64 36.13 -14.85 -45.10
N GLU A 65 35.86 -13.71 -44.47
CA GLU A 65 34.56 -13.03 -44.58
C GLU A 65 34.69 -11.51 -44.44
N ASN A 66 34.76 -10.80 -45.57
CA ASN A 66 34.95 -9.34 -45.63
C ASN A 66 33.66 -8.52 -45.39
N GLU A 67 32.50 -9.18 -45.30
CA GLU A 67 31.18 -8.52 -45.17
C GLU A 67 30.78 -8.26 -43.71
N LEU A 68 31.51 -8.85 -42.75
CA LEU A 68 31.26 -8.65 -41.33
C LEU A 68 31.78 -7.29 -40.83
N SER A 69 30.92 -6.55 -40.13
CA SER A 69 31.30 -5.30 -39.46
C SER A 69 32.21 -5.53 -38.25
N ASP A 70 32.99 -4.52 -37.88
CA ASP A 70 33.92 -4.59 -36.75
C ASP A 70 33.23 -4.89 -35.41
N LYS A 71 33.82 -5.82 -34.65
CA LYS A 71 33.40 -6.12 -33.27
C LYS A 71 34.01 -5.08 -32.32
N ILE A 72 33.15 -4.28 -31.69
CA ILE A 72 33.54 -3.32 -30.65
C ILE A 72 33.23 -3.93 -29.27
N GLU A 73 34.20 -3.90 -28.36
CA GLU A 73 34.04 -4.34 -26.97
C GLU A 73 34.18 -3.14 -26.02
N ILE A 74 33.18 -2.94 -25.16
CA ILE A 74 33.14 -1.81 -24.21
C ILE A 74 33.03 -2.37 -22.78
N LEU A 75 34.11 -2.19 -22.00
CA LEU A 75 34.15 -2.61 -20.61
C LEU A 75 33.54 -1.52 -19.71
N MET A 76 32.44 -1.85 -19.02
CA MET A 76 31.79 -0.95 -18.05
C MET A 76 32.03 -1.37 -16.61
N TYR A 77 32.68 -0.51 -15.83
CA TYR A 77 32.88 -0.70 -14.40
C TYR A 77 31.65 -0.24 -13.60
N CYS A 78 31.01 -1.17 -12.88
CA CYS A 78 29.84 -0.90 -12.06
C CYS A 78 30.20 -0.78 -10.57
N GLN A 79 29.64 0.22 -9.89
CA GLN A 79 29.84 0.43 -8.45
C GLN A 79 29.00 -0.56 -7.61
N LEU A 80 29.51 -0.92 -6.42
CA LEU A 80 28.78 -1.73 -5.44
C LEU A 80 27.78 -0.86 -4.65
N THR A 81 26.55 -1.35 -4.48
CA THR A 81 25.51 -0.70 -3.66
C THR A 81 25.82 -0.80 -2.16
N SER A 82 25.15 0.01 -1.33
CA SER A 82 25.30 -0.04 0.13
C SER A 82 25.01 -1.42 0.71
N ARG A 83 23.98 -2.11 0.21
CA ARG A 83 23.65 -3.48 0.65
C ARG A 83 24.72 -4.49 0.21
N GLN A 84 25.24 -4.37 -1.01
CA GLN A 84 26.33 -5.21 -1.50
C GLN A 84 27.61 -5.02 -0.69
N LYS A 85 27.99 -3.76 -0.38
CA LYS A 85 29.15 -3.43 0.46
C LYS A 85 29.03 -4.04 1.86
N LEU A 86 27.87 -3.89 2.50
CA LEU A 86 27.60 -4.45 3.83
C LEU A 86 27.69 -5.98 3.82
N LEU A 87 27.07 -6.66 2.84
CA LEU A 87 27.16 -8.12 2.72
C LEU A 87 28.58 -8.61 2.45
N TYR A 88 29.34 -7.91 1.60
CA TYR A 88 30.74 -8.24 1.32
C TYR A 88 31.63 -8.11 2.57
N GLN A 89 31.45 -7.03 3.34
CA GLN A 89 32.11 -6.84 4.64
C GLN A 89 31.68 -7.91 5.65
N ALA A 90 30.39 -8.24 5.73
CA ALA A 90 29.88 -9.27 6.63
C ALA A 90 30.43 -10.67 6.30
N LEU A 91 30.56 -11.02 5.02
CA LEU A 91 31.19 -12.28 4.59
C LEU A 91 32.68 -12.30 4.94
N LYS A 92 33.42 -11.22 4.65
CA LYS A 92 34.83 -11.09 5.04
C LYS A 92 35.01 -11.27 6.55
N ASN A 93 34.11 -10.69 7.35
CA ASN A 93 34.16 -10.79 8.81
C ASN A 93 33.72 -12.18 9.33
N LYS A 94 32.77 -12.85 8.67
CA LYS A 94 32.37 -14.22 9.05
C LYS A 94 33.51 -15.22 8.86
N ILE A 95 34.23 -15.13 7.75
CA ILE A 95 35.40 -15.97 7.48
C ILE A 95 36.47 -15.79 8.58
N SER A 96 36.59 -14.59 9.18
CA SER A 96 37.48 -14.35 10.34
C SER A 96 36.89 -14.70 11.72
N ILE A 97 35.63 -15.11 11.81
CA ILE A 97 34.91 -15.37 13.08
C ILE A 97 34.59 -16.86 13.27
N GLU A 98 34.42 -17.62 12.18
CA GLU A 98 34.13 -19.06 12.22
C GLU A 98 35.30 -19.85 12.86
N ASP A 99 36.54 -19.35 12.72
CA ASP A 99 37.75 -19.83 13.41
C ASP A 99 37.83 -19.48 14.92
N LEU A 100 36.95 -18.60 15.43
CA LEU A 100 37.01 -18.06 16.80
C LEU A 100 35.87 -18.49 17.74
N LEU A 101 34.82 -19.14 17.24
CA LEU A 101 33.59 -19.41 18.00
C LEU A 101 33.35 -20.86 18.44
N GLN A 102 34.36 -21.73 18.41
CA GLN A 102 34.28 -23.06 19.04
C GLN A 102 34.59 -23.06 20.55
N SER A 103 34.89 -21.90 21.16
CA SER A 103 35.43 -21.78 22.52
C SER A 103 34.69 -20.77 23.42
N SER A 104 33.39 -20.95 23.67
CA SER A 104 32.77 -20.56 24.96
C SER A 104 31.27 -20.97 25.11
N MET A 105 31.02 -21.84 26.09
CA MET A 105 29.96 -21.86 27.13
C MET A 105 28.59 -21.15 26.87
N GLY A 106 27.43 -21.63 27.35
CA GLY A 106 27.17 -22.67 28.35
C GLY A 106 26.34 -22.17 29.56
N SER A 107 25.02 -21.98 29.35
CA SER A 107 23.95 -21.79 30.38
C SER A 107 24.10 -20.57 31.35
N THR A 108 23.21 -20.22 32.30
CA THR A 108 22.01 -20.88 32.88
C THR A 108 20.88 -19.88 33.27
N GLN A 109 19.75 -20.43 33.73
CA GLN A 109 18.49 -19.83 34.20
C GLN A 109 18.58 -18.96 35.49
N GLN A 110 17.59 -18.08 35.73
CA GLN A 110 16.54 -18.26 36.78
C GLN A 110 15.55 -17.08 36.86
N ALA A 111 14.25 -17.37 37.03
CA ALA A 111 13.22 -16.38 37.35
C ALA A 111 12.05 -17.03 38.12
N GLN A 112 11.82 -16.60 39.37
CA GLN A 112 10.64 -16.92 40.18
C GLN A 112 10.30 -15.72 41.06
N ASN A 113 8.99 -15.45 41.25
CA ASN A 113 8.31 -14.76 42.38
C ASN A 113 7.14 -13.87 41.92
N THR A 114 5.98 -14.47 41.60
CA THR A 114 4.72 -13.75 41.34
C THR A 114 3.49 -14.48 41.90
N THR A 115 3.45 -14.72 43.22
CA THR A 115 2.31 -15.40 43.88
C THR A 115 1.93 -14.75 45.22
N SER A 116 1.57 -13.47 45.19
CA SER A 116 1.05 -12.74 46.38
C SER A 116 0.08 -11.59 46.04
N SER A 117 -0.64 -11.68 44.93
CA SER A 117 -1.55 -10.60 44.44
C SER A 117 -3.01 -11.04 44.19
N LEU A 118 -3.35 -12.33 44.38
CA LEU A 118 -4.63 -12.90 43.93
C LEU A 118 -5.71 -13.09 45.03
N MET A 119 -5.62 -12.40 46.18
CA MET A 119 -6.62 -12.53 47.26
C MET A 119 -7.57 -11.32 47.42
N ASN A 120 -7.29 -10.16 46.80
CA ASN A 120 -8.09 -8.92 47.00
C ASN A 120 -9.01 -8.52 45.82
N LEU A 121 -8.90 -9.17 44.65
CA LEU A 121 -9.75 -8.84 43.48
C LEU A 121 -11.18 -9.37 43.58
N VAL A 122 -11.38 -10.52 44.22
CA VAL A 122 -12.68 -11.25 44.21
C VAL A 122 -13.80 -10.51 44.95
N MET A 123 -13.46 -9.70 45.97
CA MET A 123 -14.48 -8.89 46.68
C MET A 123 -14.93 -7.63 45.90
N GLN A 124 -14.20 -7.19 44.88
CA GLN A 124 -14.62 -6.01 44.10
C GLN A 124 -15.67 -6.34 43.03
N PHE A 125 -15.59 -7.52 42.41
CA PHE A 125 -16.55 -7.93 41.36
C PHE A 125 -18.01 -8.07 41.86
N ARG A 126 -18.23 -8.43 43.14
CA ARG A 126 -19.57 -8.64 43.70
C ARG A 126 -20.41 -7.37 43.88
N LYS A 127 -19.83 -6.16 43.88
CA LYS A 127 -20.57 -4.89 44.05
C LYS A 127 -21.17 -4.32 42.76
N ILE A 128 -20.67 -4.74 41.59
CA ILE A 128 -20.98 -4.09 40.30
C ILE A 128 -22.36 -4.52 39.76
N TYR A 129 -22.71 -5.80 39.92
CA TYR A 129 -23.88 -6.40 39.26
C TYR A 129 -25.23 -5.84 39.76
N PHE A 130 -25.33 -5.55 41.07
CA PHE A 130 -26.59 -5.12 41.69
C PHE A 130 -26.93 -3.63 41.44
N ASN A 131 -25.91 -2.78 41.23
CA ASN A 131 -26.10 -1.35 41.00
C ASN A 131 -26.52 -1.03 39.55
N TYR A 132 -26.00 -1.80 38.58
CA TYR A 132 -26.22 -1.58 37.16
C TYR A 132 -27.69 -1.69 36.73
N LEU A 133 -28.42 -2.69 37.27
CA LEU A 133 -29.83 -2.91 36.91
C LEU A 133 -30.72 -1.73 37.35
N LEU A 134 -30.58 -1.30 38.61
CA LEU A 134 -31.35 -0.21 39.22
C LEU A 134 -31.13 1.12 38.45
N TYR A 135 -29.88 1.41 38.09
CA TYR A 135 -29.50 2.64 37.41
C TYR A 135 -30.07 2.77 35.99
N ARG A 136 -30.35 1.64 35.31
CA ARG A 136 -30.94 1.65 33.96
C ARG A 136 -32.42 2.02 33.97
N TRP A 137 -33.19 1.56 34.96
CA TRP A 137 -34.62 1.87 35.10
C TRP A 137 -34.85 3.34 35.49
N LEU A 138 -34.04 3.86 36.43
CA LEU A 138 -34.17 5.24 36.90
C LEU A 138 -33.96 6.27 35.77
N LYS A 139 -33.03 5.99 34.84
CA LYS A 139 -32.72 6.86 33.69
C LYS A 139 -33.85 7.03 32.69
N VAL A 140 -34.75 6.07 32.56
CA VAL A 140 -35.83 6.12 31.56
C VAL A 140 -37.05 6.86 32.13
N LEU A 141 -37.46 6.53 33.35
CA LEU A 141 -38.69 7.06 33.96
C LEU A 141 -38.56 8.52 34.43
N LEU A 142 -37.37 8.95 34.86
CA LEU A 142 -37.10 10.34 35.27
C LEU A 142 -36.40 11.15 34.17
N SER A 143 -36.48 10.71 32.90
CA SER A 143 -35.90 11.45 31.78
C SER A 143 -36.68 12.74 31.52
N PRO A 144 -36.02 13.92 31.43
CA PRO A 144 -36.69 15.17 31.07
C PRO A 144 -37.19 15.17 29.60
N PHE A 145 -36.82 14.16 28.82
CA PHE A 145 -37.25 13.98 27.43
C PHE A 145 -38.46 13.03 27.30
N ALA A 146 -39.26 12.82 28.35
CA ALA A 146 -40.50 12.06 28.23
C ALA A 146 -41.45 12.73 27.21
N PRO A 147 -41.95 12.02 26.17
CA PRO A 147 -42.77 12.63 25.11
C PRO A 147 -44.00 13.36 25.66
N ASP A 148 -44.68 12.78 26.64
CA ASP A 148 -45.88 13.37 27.27
C ASP A 148 -45.56 14.66 28.01
N TYR A 149 -44.42 14.73 28.69
CA TYR A 149 -43.94 15.94 29.35
C TYR A 149 -43.62 17.05 28.34
N ILE A 150 -42.95 16.71 27.23
CA ILE A 150 -42.66 17.67 26.15
C ILE A 150 -43.98 18.19 25.55
N GLN A 151 -44.96 17.33 25.28
CA GLN A 151 -46.27 17.71 24.75
C GLN A 151 -47.05 18.62 25.72
N GLN A 152 -47.09 18.26 27.00
CA GLN A 152 -47.72 19.09 28.04
C GLN A 152 -47.02 20.45 28.15
N SER A 153 -45.69 20.49 28.25
CA SER A 153 -44.90 21.73 28.34
C SER A 153 -44.99 22.62 27.10
N LEU A 154 -45.17 22.05 25.90
CA LEU A 154 -45.32 22.81 24.66
C LEU A 154 -46.68 23.52 24.57
N PHE A 155 -47.76 22.77 24.82
CA PHE A 155 -49.13 23.17 24.50
C PHE A 155 -49.99 23.60 25.70
N HIS A 156 -49.68 23.14 26.91
CA HIS A 156 -50.45 23.45 28.13
C HIS A 156 -49.66 24.41 29.03
N ARG A 157 -49.82 25.71 28.79
CA ARG A 157 -49.18 26.79 29.55
C ARG A 157 -50.16 27.43 30.53
N LYS A 158 -49.65 27.95 31.64
CA LYS A 158 -50.43 28.65 32.66
C LYS A 158 -50.62 30.13 32.34
N GLY A 159 -49.74 30.71 31.50
CA GLY A 159 -49.84 32.09 31.03
C GLY A 159 -49.56 32.23 29.52
N ILE A 160 -50.01 33.35 28.95
CA ILE A 160 -49.91 33.64 27.50
C ILE A 160 -48.44 33.73 27.06
N ASN A 161 -47.59 34.41 27.85
CA ASN A 161 -46.18 34.65 27.54
C ASN A 161 -45.24 33.79 28.42
N GLU A 162 -45.60 32.54 28.69
CA GLU A 162 -44.75 31.59 29.42
C GLU A 162 -43.75 30.91 28.47
N GLY A 163 -42.46 30.96 28.81
CA GLY A 163 -41.39 30.35 28.02
C GLY A 163 -41.21 28.87 28.37
N SER A 164 -41.39 27.97 27.39
CA SER A 164 -41.14 26.53 27.55
C SER A 164 -39.82 26.09 26.90
N CYS A 165 -39.06 25.26 27.61
CA CYS A 165 -37.69 24.86 27.22
C CYS A 165 -37.61 24.21 25.84
N PHE A 166 -38.64 23.45 25.44
CA PHE A 166 -38.68 22.73 24.15
C PHE A 166 -39.40 23.50 23.03
N SER A 167 -39.81 24.75 23.25
CA SER A 167 -40.56 25.57 22.27
C SER A 167 -39.89 25.62 20.88
N PHE A 168 -38.56 25.67 20.82
CA PHE A 168 -37.79 25.66 19.58
C PHE A 168 -38.01 24.38 18.74
N LEU A 169 -38.32 23.24 19.38
CA LEU A 169 -38.46 21.95 18.71
C LEU A 169 -39.59 21.96 17.68
N ARG A 170 -40.61 22.81 17.88
CA ARG A 170 -41.73 22.95 16.92
C ARG A 170 -41.33 23.64 15.61
N PHE A 171 -40.20 24.36 15.58
CA PHE A 171 -39.64 25.00 14.39
C PHE A 171 -38.50 24.18 13.75
N ILE A 172 -38.10 23.08 14.40
CA ILE A 172 -37.13 22.10 13.90
C ILE A 172 -37.89 20.90 13.32
N ASP A 173 -37.31 20.25 12.32
CA ASP A 173 -37.84 19.04 11.69
C ASP A 173 -37.66 17.77 12.54
N VAL A 174 -38.02 17.83 13.83
CA VAL A 174 -37.90 16.72 14.80
C VAL A 174 -39.13 16.68 15.70
N SER A 175 -39.80 15.53 15.75
CA SER A 175 -40.93 15.27 16.66
C SER A 175 -40.49 15.21 18.14
N PRO A 176 -41.33 15.61 19.11
CA PRO A 176 -41.09 15.35 20.54
C PRO A 176 -40.73 13.89 20.86
N ALA A 177 -41.39 12.93 20.20
CA ALA A 177 -41.10 11.50 20.37
C ALA A 177 -39.79 11.08 19.69
N GLU A 178 -39.43 11.69 18.57
CA GLU A 178 -38.15 11.47 17.91
C GLU A 178 -36.99 12.04 18.75
N MET A 179 -37.16 13.21 19.36
CA MET A 179 -36.17 13.77 20.28
C MET A 179 -35.93 12.85 21.48
N ALA A 180 -37.01 12.33 22.08
CA ALA A 180 -36.92 11.33 23.15
C ALA A 180 -36.16 10.07 22.72
N ASN A 181 -36.54 9.51 21.55
CA ASN A 181 -35.91 8.34 20.96
C ASN A 181 -34.42 8.57 20.67
N LEU A 182 -34.06 9.72 20.09
CA LEU A 182 -32.67 10.13 19.81
C LEU A 182 -31.79 10.29 21.05
N MET A 183 -32.38 10.59 22.21
CA MET A 183 -31.66 10.65 23.48
C MET A 183 -31.54 9.28 24.16
N LEU A 184 -32.56 8.44 24.08
CA LEU A 184 -32.64 7.16 24.80
C LEU A 184 -32.05 5.97 24.02
N GLN A 185 -32.24 5.91 22.71
CA GLN A 185 -31.83 4.80 21.83
C GLN A 185 -30.33 4.80 21.50
N GLY A 186 -29.65 5.94 21.71
CA GLY A 186 -28.20 6.09 21.57
C GLY A 186 -27.71 6.52 20.17
N LEU A 187 -26.42 6.29 19.92
CA LEU A 187 -25.69 6.93 18.81
C LEU A 187 -26.17 6.49 17.41
N LEU A 188 -26.60 5.25 17.23
CA LEU A 188 -27.04 4.76 15.91
C LEU A 188 -28.29 5.51 15.42
N ALA A 189 -29.27 5.76 16.30
CA ALA A 189 -30.45 6.54 15.95
C ALA A 189 -30.07 7.98 15.53
N ARG A 190 -29.12 8.58 16.24
CA ARG A 190 -28.58 9.91 15.91
C ARG A 190 -27.83 9.94 14.57
N TRP A 191 -27.09 8.88 14.24
CA TRP A 191 -26.42 8.75 12.96
C TRP A 191 -27.43 8.63 11.80
N LEU A 192 -28.47 7.81 11.96
CA LEU A 192 -29.53 7.67 10.95
C LEU A 192 -30.33 8.98 10.78
N ALA A 193 -30.64 9.68 11.88
CA ALA A 193 -31.27 11.00 11.80
C ALA A 193 -30.37 12.06 11.13
N LEU A 194 -29.05 12.01 11.35
CA LEU A 194 -28.11 12.86 10.62
C LEU A 194 -28.10 12.53 9.12
N PHE A 195 -28.08 11.25 8.74
CA PHE A 195 -28.17 10.82 7.34
C PHE A 195 -29.46 11.29 6.65
N LEU A 196 -30.61 11.17 7.33
CA LEU A 196 -31.88 11.71 6.85
C LEU A 196 -31.88 13.25 6.81
N SER A 197 -31.24 13.92 7.78
CA SER A 197 -31.06 15.37 7.81
C SER A 197 -30.23 15.88 6.63
N LEU A 198 -29.24 15.12 6.16
CA LEU A 198 -28.52 15.42 4.92
C LEU A 198 -29.44 15.33 3.69
N LYS A 199 -30.28 14.29 3.58
CA LYS A 199 -31.31 14.22 2.51
C LYS A 199 -32.33 15.37 2.63
N ALA A 200 -32.67 15.78 3.85
CA ALA A 200 -33.59 16.88 4.12
C ALA A 200 -33.00 18.27 3.79
N SER A 201 -31.69 18.49 4.01
CA SER A 201 -31.04 19.77 3.72
C SER A 201 -30.98 20.07 2.22
N TYR A 202 -30.80 19.06 1.37
CA TYR A 202 -30.96 19.19 -0.09
C TYR A 202 -32.39 19.62 -0.46
N ARG A 203 -33.41 18.97 0.10
CA ARG A 203 -34.83 19.32 -0.16
C ARG A 203 -35.15 20.75 0.30
N LEU A 204 -34.60 21.15 1.46
CA LEU A 204 -34.77 22.48 2.03
C LEU A 204 -34.06 23.55 1.19
N HIS A 205 -32.86 23.27 0.67
CA HIS A 205 -32.15 24.15 -0.25
C HIS A 205 -33.01 24.44 -1.48
N GLN A 206 -33.44 23.38 -2.20
CA GLN A 206 -34.25 23.54 -3.40
C GLN A 206 -35.57 24.30 -3.12
N LEU A 207 -36.22 24.04 -1.99
CA LEU A 207 -37.43 24.77 -1.59
C LEU A 207 -37.18 26.26 -1.32
N ARG A 208 -35.99 26.64 -0.83
CA ARG A 208 -35.64 28.04 -0.53
C ARG A 208 -35.11 28.80 -1.74
N SER A 209 -34.28 28.17 -2.58
CA SER A 209 -33.66 28.82 -3.76
C SER A 209 -34.68 29.29 -4.80
N TRP A 210 -35.86 28.67 -4.84
CA TRP A 210 -36.98 29.04 -5.73
C TRP A 210 -38.21 29.56 -4.96
N ARG A 211 -38.05 30.08 -3.73
CA ARG A 211 -39.14 30.64 -2.93
C ARG A 211 -39.46 32.07 -3.37
N ASP A 212 -40.62 32.26 -3.99
CA ASP A 212 -41.23 33.58 -4.19
C ASP A 212 -41.48 34.30 -2.84
N PRO A 213 -41.52 35.65 -2.81
CA PRO A 213 -41.87 36.40 -1.60
C PRO A 213 -43.25 36.00 -1.08
N ASP A 214 -43.31 35.56 0.18
CA ASP A 214 -44.56 35.11 0.80
C ASP A 214 -45.57 36.27 0.94
N ARG A 215 -46.82 35.99 0.55
CA ARG A 215 -47.97 36.88 0.76
C ARG A 215 -48.09 37.26 2.24
N GLU A 216 -48.56 38.47 2.53
CA GLU A 216 -48.65 39.05 3.88
C GLU A 216 -49.32 38.12 4.92
N SER A 217 -50.33 37.34 4.51
CA SER A 217 -51.01 36.36 5.38
C SER A 217 -50.08 35.24 5.91
N HIS A 218 -49.03 34.90 5.17
CA HIS A 218 -48.01 33.93 5.57
C HIS A 218 -46.89 34.55 6.41
N GLN A 219 -46.68 35.87 6.36
CA GLN A 219 -45.70 36.55 7.21
C GLN A 219 -46.14 36.56 8.69
N ARG A 220 -47.44 36.41 8.95
CA ARG A 220 -48.03 36.33 10.30
C ARG A 220 -47.70 35.02 11.05
N TYR A 221 -47.32 33.95 10.35
CA TYR A 221 -47.07 32.63 10.95
C TYR A 221 -45.82 31.97 10.35
N LEU A 222 -44.77 31.78 11.16
CA LEU A 222 -43.55 31.09 10.75
C LEU A 222 -43.86 29.63 10.35
N ARG A 223 -43.13 29.12 9.36
CA ARG A 223 -43.22 27.72 8.91
C ARG A 223 -42.26 26.84 9.73
N ASN A 224 -42.53 25.54 9.73
CA ASN A 224 -41.55 24.56 10.20
C ASN A 224 -40.28 24.63 9.31
N LYS A 225 -39.11 24.42 9.89
CA LYS A 225 -37.76 24.52 9.28
C LYS A 225 -37.21 25.93 9.10
N ASP A 226 -37.93 27.00 9.42
CA ASP A 226 -37.41 28.37 9.28
C ASP A 226 -36.18 28.65 10.18
N PHE A 227 -36.02 27.93 11.31
CA PHE A 227 -34.83 28.04 12.18
C PHE A 227 -33.55 27.39 11.60
N LEU A 228 -33.65 26.58 10.53
CA LEU A 228 -32.51 25.84 9.98
C LEU A 228 -31.70 26.71 9.01
N LEU A 229 -30.94 27.69 9.52
CA LEU A 229 -30.20 28.66 8.68
C LEU A 229 -28.92 28.11 8.03
N GLY A 230 -28.47 26.90 8.41
CA GLY A 230 -27.22 26.30 7.92
C GLY A 230 -27.16 26.04 6.40
N VAL A 231 -28.30 26.08 5.72
CA VAL A 231 -28.40 25.91 4.25
C VAL A 231 -28.28 27.24 3.51
N ASP A 232 -28.59 28.36 4.17
CA ASP A 232 -28.68 29.69 3.54
C ASP A 232 -27.31 30.37 3.37
N PHE A 233 -26.25 29.79 3.95
CA PHE A 233 -24.88 30.24 3.70
C PHE A 233 -24.49 30.02 2.23
N PRO A 234 -23.87 31.00 1.54
CA PRO A 234 -23.45 30.85 0.14
C PRO A 234 -22.49 29.68 -0.11
N LEU A 235 -21.73 29.25 0.91
CA LEU A 235 -20.82 28.09 0.86
C LEU A 235 -21.45 26.82 1.46
N SER A 236 -22.78 26.74 1.59
CA SER A 236 -23.44 25.51 2.01
C SER A 236 -23.26 24.39 0.98
N PHE A 237 -23.13 23.14 1.44
CA PHE A 237 -22.82 22.00 0.57
C PHE A 237 -23.85 21.79 -0.58
N PRO A 238 -25.17 21.96 -0.37
CA PRO A 238 -26.12 21.92 -1.48
C PRO A 238 -25.89 23.02 -2.53
N ASN A 239 -25.55 24.25 -2.12
CA ASN A 239 -25.28 25.34 -3.06
C ASN A 239 -23.97 25.12 -3.84
N LEU A 240 -22.92 24.64 -3.16
CA LEU A 240 -21.67 24.21 -3.80
C LEU A 240 -21.91 23.11 -4.86
N CYS A 241 -22.82 22.17 -4.59
CA CYS A 241 -23.21 21.15 -5.57
C CYS A 241 -24.03 21.71 -6.75
N SER A 242 -24.75 22.83 -6.57
CA SER A 242 -25.54 23.45 -7.64
C SER A 242 -24.71 24.23 -8.66
N CYS A 243 -23.50 24.68 -8.30
CA CYS A 243 -22.62 25.43 -9.21
C CYS A 243 -21.29 24.69 -9.42
N PRO A 244 -20.99 24.19 -10.64
CA PRO A 244 -19.77 23.41 -10.89
C PRO A 244 -18.49 24.23 -10.65
N LEU A 245 -18.53 25.54 -10.87
CA LEU A 245 -17.40 26.43 -10.61
C LEU A 245 -17.08 26.52 -9.11
N LEU A 246 -18.10 26.71 -8.26
CA LEU A 246 -17.91 26.70 -6.80
C LEU A 246 -17.44 25.33 -6.29
N LYS A 247 -17.94 24.24 -6.89
CA LYS A 247 -17.44 22.88 -6.60
C LYS A 247 -15.96 22.71 -6.95
N SER A 248 -15.50 23.29 -8.08
CA SER A 248 -14.08 23.25 -8.48
C SER A 248 -13.16 24.10 -7.60
N LEU A 249 -13.69 25.14 -6.95
CA LEU A 249 -12.94 25.99 -6.01
C LEU A 249 -12.53 25.23 -4.75
N VAL A 250 -13.35 24.26 -4.30
CA VAL A 250 -13.09 23.44 -3.11
C VAL A 250 -12.41 22.13 -3.50
N PHE A 251 -11.10 22.17 -3.67
CA PHE A 251 -10.29 21.01 -4.06
C PHE A 251 -9.96 20.05 -2.88
N SER A 252 -10.18 20.45 -1.63
CA SER A 252 -9.88 19.62 -0.45
C SER A 252 -10.88 18.48 -0.28
N SER A 253 -10.39 17.24 -0.18
CA SER A 253 -11.23 16.06 0.10
C SER A 253 -10.63 15.19 1.21
N HIS A 254 -11.47 14.48 1.98
CA HIS A 254 -10.99 13.51 2.98
C HIS A 254 -10.68 12.13 2.40
N CYS A 255 -11.33 11.72 1.29
CA CYS A 255 -11.12 10.38 0.70
C CYS A 255 -9.86 10.29 -0.15
N LYS A 256 -9.42 11.40 -0.76
CA LYS A 256 -8.20 11.48 -1.54
C LYS A 256 -7.36 12.64 -1.06
N ALA A 257 -6.07 12.40 -0.84
CA ALA A 257 -5.13 13.47 -0.65
C ALA A 257 -5.00 14.28 -1.95
N VAL A 258 -4.99 15.60 -1.82
CA VAL A 258 -4.91 16.53 -2.94
C VAL A 258 -3.75 17.48 -2.70
N SER A 259 -2.84 17.52 -3.66
CA SER A 259 -1.86 18.59 -3.80
C SER A 259 -2.19 19.41 -5.06
N GLY A 260 -2.18 20.73 -4.91
CA GLY A 260 -2.39 21.67 -6.00
C GLY A 260 -1.05 22.19 -6.51
N TYR A 261 -0.75 21.94 -7.77
CA TYR A 261 0.23 22.70 -8.54
C TYR A 261 -0.52 23.78 -9.35
N SER A 262 0.12 24.91 -9.64
CA SER A 262 -0.42 25.87 -10.60
C SER A 262 -0.40 25.30 -12.02
N ASP A 263 -1.38 25.68 -12.84
CA ASP A 263 -1.37 25.37 -14.28
C ASP A 263 -0.09 25.93 -14.91
N GLN A 264 0.69 25.06 -15.55
CA GLN A 264 1.89 25.48 -16.30
C GLN A 264 1.88 24.90 -17.71
N VAL A 265 1.84 25.79 -18.70
CA VAL A 265 2.00 25.41 -20.10
C VAL A 265 3.50 25.31 -20.41
N VAL A 266 4.01 24.07 -20.50
CA VAL A 266 5.42 23.83 -20.84
C VAL A 266 5.55 23.70 -22.35
N HIS A 267 6.01 24.79 -22.98
CA HIS A 267 6.37 24.82 -24.39
C HIS A 267 7.77 24.25 -24.61
N GLN A 268 7.88 23.18 -25.42
CA GLN A 268 9.17 22.63 -25.82
C GLN A 268 9.64 23.25 -27.15
N ARG A 269 10.77 23.97 -27.13
CA ARG A 269 11.28 24.73 -28.29
C ARG A 269 11.73 23.88 -29.51
N ARG A 270 11.75 22.55 -29.40
CA ARG A 270 12.20 21.60 -30.44
C ARG A 270 11.17 20.53 -30.81
N SER A 271 9.94 20.64 -30.30
CA SER A 271 8.84 19.73 -30.63
C SER A 271 7.56 20.53 -30.87
N ALA A 272 6.70 20.07 -31.78
CA ALA A 272 5.38 20.66 -31.99
C ALA A 272 4.40 20.39 -30.82
N THR A 273 4.76 19.55 -29.86
CA THR A 273 3.93 19.22 -28.69
C THR A 273 4.15 20.22 -27.54
N SER A 274 3.21 21.16 -27.38
CA SER A 274 3.03 21.87 -26.11
C SER A 274 2.39 20.95 -25.07
N SER A 275 3.05 20.73 -23.94
CA SER A 275 2.46 19.99 -22.82
C SER A 275 1.83 20.96 -21.82
N LEU A 276 0.50 21.03 -21.83
CA LEU A 276 -0.24 21.76 -20.80
C LEU A 276 -0.32 20.87 -19.55
N ARG A 277 0.39 21.25 -18.49
CA ARG A 277 0.26 20.62 -17.18
C ARG A 277 -0.88 21.30 -16.43
N CYS A 278 -2.08 20.73 -16.56
CA CYS A 278 -3.23 21.15 -15.76
C CYS A 278 -2.92 21.02 -14.26
N CYS A 279 -3.69 21.73 -13.43
CA CYS A 279 -3.89 21.48 -12.01
C CYS A 279 -4.49 20.07 -11.76
N LEU A 280 -3.73 19.02 -12.05
CA LEU A 280 -4.12 17.65 -11.77
C LEU A 280 -4.08 17.44 -10.26
N LEU A 281 -5.23 17.03 -9.71
CA LEU A 281 -5.36 16.59 -8.31
C LEU A 281 -4.37 15.44 -8.08
N THR A 282 -3.19 15.76 -7.57
CA THR A 282 -2.10 14.79 -7.49
C THR A 282 -2.21 14.06 -6.16
N GLU A 283 -2.49 12.76 -6.23
CA GLU A 283 -2.51 11.87 -5.07
C GLU A 283 -1.10 11.77 -4.45
N LEU A 284 -1.01 11.57 -3.14
CA LEU A 284 0.29 11.43 -2.47
C LEU A 284 1.06 10.24 -3.06
N PRO A 285 2.38 10.35 -3.29
CA PRO A 285 3.17 9.23 -3.76
C PRO A 285 3.14 8.03 -2.80
N SER A 286 3.08 6.82 -3.35
CA SER A 286 3.02 5.55 -2.60
C SER A 286 4.17 5.35 -1.61
N PHE A 287 5.33 5.98 -1.87
CA PHE A 287 6.49 5.96 -0.98
C PHE A 287 6.26 6.67 0.37
N LEU A 288 5.28 7.57 0.48
CA LEU A 288 4.97 8.23 1.76
C LEU A 288 4.24 7.27 2.71
N CYS A 289 3.50 6.30 2.19
CA CYS A 289 2.81 5.26 2.97
C CYS A 289 3.71 4.07 3.34
N VAL A 290 5.04 4.27 3.42
CA VAL A 290 6.06 3.23 3.73
C VAL A 290 6.32 3.06 5.23
N ALA A 291 5.99 4.02 6.09
CA ALA A 291 5.96 3.77 7.53
C ALA A 291 4.82 2.78 7.88
N SER A 292 5.09 1.81 8.75
CA SER A 292 4.09 0.90 9.31
C SER A 292 4.39 0.61 10.78
N PRO A 293 3.37 0.38 11.64
CA PRO A 293 3.61 -0.03 13.03
C PRO A 293 4.42 -1.34 13.09
N ARG A 294 5.40 -1.41 14.01
CA ARG A 294 6.21 -2.62 14.21
C ARG A 294 5.43 -3.78 14.83
N VAL A 295 4.38 -3.45 15.60
CA VAL A 295 3.53 -4.41 16.30
C VAL A 295 2.07 -4.00 16.18
N THR A 296 1.19 -4.98 16.07
CA THR A 296 -0.27 -4.81 16.10
C THR A 296 -0.85 -5.80 17.09
N ALA A 297 -1.53 -5.32 18.13
CA ALA A 297 -2.18 -6.16 19.12
C ALA A 297 -3.68 -6.33 18.80
N VAL A 298 -4.22 -7.51 19.10
CA VAL A 298 -5.67 -7.77 19.06
C VAL A 298 -6.31 -7.18 20.32
N PRO A 299 -7.51 -6.58 20.27
CA PRO A 299 -8.25 -6.16 21.46
C PRO A 299 -8.44 -7.32 22.45
N LEU A 300 -8.46 -7.01 23.75
CA LEU A 300 -8.65 -8.00 24.79
C LEU A 300 -10.12 -8.49 24.82
N ASP A 301 -10.30 -9.81 24.79
CA ASP A 301 -11.59 -10.46 25.02
C ASP A 301 -11.75 -10.80 26.51
N SER A 302 -12.95 -10.60 27.07
CA SER A 302 -13.31 -11.10 28.40
C SER A 302 -13.66 -12.60 28.34
N TYR A 303 -13.02 -13.43 29.17
CA TYR A 303 -13.39 -14.83 29.36
C TYR A 303 -14.29 -14.98 30.60
N CYS A 304 -15.40 -15.70 30.45
CA CYS A 304 -16.36 -15.97 31.52
C CYS A 304 -16.84 -17.43 31.42
N ASN A 305 -17.17 -18.04 32.55
CA ASN A 305 -17.62 -19.43 32.60
C ASN A 305 -19.08 -19.62 32.12
N ASP A 306 -19.85 -18.53 32.03
CA ASP A 306 -21.27 -18.57 31.71
C ASP A 306 -21.53 -18.53 30.19
N ARG A 307 -22.43 -19.40 29.73
CA ARG A 307 -22.78 -19.46 28.29
C ARG A 307 -23.43 -18.17 27.78
N SER A 308 -24.14 -17.42 28.62
CA SER A 308 -24.73 -16.12 28.25
C SER A 308 -23.66 -15.08 27.91
N ALA A 309 -22.57 -15.04 28.67
CA ALA A 309 -21.45 -14.14 28.42
C ALA A 309 -20.72 -14.50 27.11
N GLU A 310 -20.62 -15.78 26.76
CA GLU A 310 -20.10 -16.21 25.45
C GLU A 310 -21.04 -15.85 24.28
N TYR A 311 -22.37 -15.80 24.48
CA TYR A 311 -23.28 -15.27 23.47
C TYR A 311 -23.10 -13.76 23.27
N GLU A 312 -23.06 -12.98 24.35
CA GLU A 312 -22.81 -11.53 24.29
C GLU A 312 -21.45 -11.22 23.64
N ARG A 313 -20.40 -11.96 24.03
CA ARG A 313 -19.06 -11.86 23.45
C ARG A 313 -19.05 -12.15 21.95
N ARG A 314 -19.71 -13.22 21.49
CA ARG A 314 -19.83 -13.53 20.05
C ARG A 314 -20.53 -12.42 19.30
N VAL A 315 -21.68 -11.98 19.78
CA VAL A 315 -22.44 -10.87 19.18
C VAL A 315 -21.57 -9.62 19.08
N LEU A 316 -20.91 -9.20 20.16
CA LEU A 316 -20.01 -8.04 20.15
C LEU A 316 -18.84 -8.20 19.16
N LYS A 317 -18.20 -9.37 19.14
CA LYS A 317 -17.03 -9.65 18.29
C LYS A 317 -17.36 -9.78 16.80
N GLU A 318 -18.53 -10.30 16.46
CA GLU A 318 -18.99 -10.44 15.08
C GLU A 318 -19.55 -9.13 14.48
N GLY A 319 -19.79 -8.10 15.32
CA GLY A 319 -20.15 -6.74 14.90
C GLY A 319 -21.38 -6.13 15.56
N GLY A 320 -21.88 -6.73 16.64
CA GLY A 320 -23.02 -6.24 17.43
C GLY A 320 -24.33 -6.31 16.66
N SER A 321 -24.97 -5.15 16.48
CA SER A 321 -26.19 -5.05 15.67
C SER A 321 -25.86 -5.13 14.18
N PRO A 322 -26.55 -5.98 13.39
CA PRO A 322 -26.30 -6.09 11.94
C PRO A 322 -26.54 -4.75 11.23
N ALA A 323 -27.53 -3.97 11.67
CA ALA A 323 -27.80 -2.64 11.13
C ALA A 323 -26.64 -1.67 11.40
N ALA A 324 -26.02 -1.72 12.59
CA ALA A 324 -24.84 -0.90 12.90
C ALA A 324 -23.63 -1.30 12.04
N LYS A 325 -23.39 -2.61 11.88
CA LYS A 325 -22.32 -3.15 11.04
C LYS A 325 -22.48 -2.72 9.57
N GLN A 326 -23.68 -2.86 9.01
CA GLN A 326 -24.00 -2.38 7.66
C GLN A 326 -23.83 -0.85 7.54
N CYS A 327 -24.28 -0.10 8.55
CA CYS A 327 -24.15 1.35 8.59
C CYS A 327 -22.69 1.83 8.62
N LEU A 328 -21.77 1.12 9.29
CA LEU A 328 -20.34 1.44 9.28
C LEU A 328 -19.66 1.08 7.95
N LEU A 329 -20.01 -0.06 7.35
CA LEU A 329 -19.43 -0.50 6.09
C LEU A 329 -19.91 0.35 4.90
N ASN A 330 -21.21 0.59 4.80
CA ASN A 330 -21.87 1.19 3.63
C ASN A 330 -22.38 2.63 3.88
N GLY A 331 -22.26 3.16 5.10
CA GLY A 331 -22.71 4.50 5.51
C GLY A 331 -24.13 4.55 6.10
N ALA A 332 -25.06 3.74 5.54
CA ALA A 332 -26.45 3.62 5.98
C ALA A 332 -27.02 2.24 5.61
N PRO A 333 -28.09 1.74 6.27
CA PRO A 333 -28.73 0.47 5.92
C PRO A 333 -29.43 0.52 4.55
N GLU A 334 -30.01 1.67 4.16
CA GLU A 334 -30.55 1.89 2.81
C GLU A 334 -29.47 1.68 1.74
N LEU A 335 -28.32 2.35 1.92
CA LEU A 335 -27.15 2.20 1.05
C LEU A 335 -26.56 0.78 1.06
N ALA A 336 -26.81 -0.03 2.08
CA ALA A 336 -26.43 -1.44 2.09
C ALA A 336 -27.35 -2.30 1.21
N ALA A 337 -28.65 -2.00 1.16
CA ALA A 337 -29.58 -2.63 0.23
C ALA A 337 -29.30 -2.21 -1.22
N ASP A 338 -29.09 -0.91 -1.46
CA ASP A 338 -28.74 -0.39 -2.80
C ASP A 338 -27.40 -0.96 -3.29
N TRP A 339 -26.43 -1.17 -2.39
CA TRP A 339 -25.16 -1.82 -2.72
C TRP A 339 -25.29 -3.27 -3.19
N LEU A 340 -26.28 -4.02 -2.69
CA LEU A 340 -26.57 -5.37 -3.19
C LEU A 340 -27.20 -5.30 -4.60
N ASN A 341 -28.08 -4.33 -4.82
CA ASN A 341 -28.70 -4.05 -6.12
C ASN A 341 -27.75 -3.41 -7.15
N ARG A 342 -26.55 -2.97 -6.74
CA ARG A 342 -25.52 -2.37 -7.61
C ARG A 342 -25.22 -3.18 -8.88
N ARG A 343 -25.34 -4.52 -8.84
CA ARG A 343 -25.06 -5.38 -10.01
C ARG A 343 -26.11 -5.27 -11.12
N SER A 344 -27.32 -4.80 -10.84
CA SER A 344 -28.39 -4.59 -11.84
C SER A 344 -28.58 -3.12 -12.23
N GLN A 345 -27.76 -2.21 -11.71
CA GLN A 345 -27.81 -0.77 -12.00
C GLN A 345 -26.68 -0.36 -12.95
N PHE A 346 -27.01 0.38 -14.02
CA PHE A 346 -26.02 0.93 -14.95
C PHE A 346 -25.13 2.02 -14.33
N PHE A 347 -25.73 2.91 -13.52
CA PHE A 347 -25.05 4.01 -12.85
C PHE A 347 -25.26 3.91 -11.33
N PRO A 348 -24.43 3.10 -10.65
CA PRO A 348 -24.59 2.88 -9.22
C PRO A 348 -24.06 4.04 -8.39
N GLU A 349 -24.75 4.35 -7.29
CA GLU A 349 -24.36 5.43 -6.39
C GLU A 349 -22.99 5.20 -5.71
N PRO A 350 -22.29 6.28 -5.29
CA PRO A 350 -21.09 6.18 -4.48
C PRO A 350 -21.36 5.40 -3.18
N ALA A 351 -20.40 4.57 -2.76
CA ALA A 351 -20.46 3.98 -1.41
C ALA A 351 -20.40 5.08 -0.35
N GLY A 352 -21.10 4.89 0.76
CA GLY A 352 -20.77 5.52 2.04
C GLY A 352 -19.83 4.63 2.86
N GLY A 353 -19.42 5.13 4.03
CA GLY A 353 -18.71 4.35 5.03
C GLY A 353 -17.35 3.81 4.58
N LEU A 354 -16.92 2.70 5.18
CA LEU A 354 -15.60 2.11 4.96
C LEU A 354 -15.34 1.72 3.49
N TRP A 355 -16.37 1.30 2.74
CA TRP A 355 -16.22 0.92 1.32
C TRP A 355 -15.86 2.09 0.39
N SER A 356 -16.13 3.33 0.82
CA SER A 356 -15.81 4.55 0.08
C SER A 356 -14.33 4.96 0.19
N ILE A 357 -13.67 4.55 1.27
CA ILE A 357 -12.28 4.87 1.59
C ILE A 357 -11.40 3.70 1.13
N ARG A 358 -10.28 4.00 0.47
CA ARG A 358 -9.29 2.98 0.08
C ARG A 358 -7.88 3.44 0.41
N PRO A 359 -7.15 2.77 1.30
CA PRO A 359 -5.72 3.01 1.49
C PRO A 359 -4.94 2.55 0.24
N GLN A 360 -3.87 3.27 -0.10
CA GLN A 360 -3.09 3.04 -1.33
C GLN A 360 -2.48 1.63 -1.40
N ASN A 361 -1.91 1.15 -0.28
CA ASN A 361 -1.22 -0.13 -0.19
C ASN A 361 -2.11 -1.27 0.39
N GLY A 362 -3.42 -1.03 0.54
CA GLY A 362 -4.34 -1.96 1.21
C GLY A 362 -4.50 -1.73 2.71
N TRP A 363 -5.46 -2.44 3.31
CA TRP A 363 -5.82 -2.30 4.74
C TRP A 363 -4.88 -3.03 5.70
N SER A 364 -4.12 -4.02 5.21
CA SER A 364 -3.08 -4.71 5.97
C SER A 364 -1.75 -3.97 5.84
N PHE A 365 -0.94 -4.01 6.91
CA PHE A 365 0.43 -3.48 6.87
C PHE A 365 1.44 -4.45 6.23
N ILE A 366 0.96 -5.59 5.68
CA ILE A 366 1.79 -6.57 4.98
C ILE A 366 2.24 -5.95 3.67
N ARG A 367 3.55 -5.84 3.45
CA ARG A 367 4.11 -5.38 2.17
C ARG A 367 4.98 -6.46 1.55
N ILE A 368 4.69 -6.74 0.29
CA ILE A 368 5.54 -7.53 -0.59
C ILE A 368 6.49 -6.52 -1.26
N PRO A 369 7.83 -6.65 -1.13
CA PRO A 369 8.76 -5.81 -1.86
C PRO A 369 8.52 -5.92 -3.36
N GLY A 370 8.33 -4.77 -4.03
CA GLY A 370 8.16 -4.73 -5.49
C GLY A 370 9.45 -5.14 -6.20
N LYS A 371 9.35 -5.68 -7.43
CA LYS A 371 10.54 -6.09 -8.19
C LYS A 371 11.49 -4.92 -8.48
N GLU A 372 11.00 -3.68 -8.49
CA GLU A 372 11.81 -2.46 -8.54
C GLU A 372 12.91 -2.41 -7.47
N SER A 373 12.63 -2.82 -6.22
CA SER A 373 13.67 -2.80 -5.18
C SER A 373 14.81 -3.78 -5.47
N LEU A 374 14.51 -4.91 -6.14
CA LEU A 374 15.52 -5.90 -6.54
C LEU A 374 16.48 -5.34 -7.60
N ILE A 375 16.01 -4.46 -8.49
CA ILE A 375 16.84 -3.78 -9.49
C ILE A 375 17.76 -2.77 -8.79
N THR A 376 17.19 -1.93 -7.90
CA THR A 376 17.97 -0.90 -7.17
C THR A 376 19.02 -1.49 -6.21
N ASP A 377 18.84 -2.74 -5.80
CA ASP A 377 19.72 -3.45 -4.88
C ASP A 377 21.11 -3.77 -5.47
N SER A 378 21.28 -3.77 -6.79
CA SER A 378 22.57 -4.07 -7.43
C SER A 378 22.92 -3.07 -8.54
N GLY A 379 24.13 -2.52 -8.48
CA GLY A 379 24.59 -1.52 -9.46
C GLY A 379 24.72 -2.08 -10.87
N LYS A 380 24.96 -3.39 -11.00
CA LYS A 380 25.00 -4.09 -12.30
C LYS A 380 23.61 -4.20 -12.94
N LEU A 381 22.58 -4.63 -12.20
CA LEU A 381 21.22 -4.69 -12.75
C LEU A 381 20.68 -3.30 -13.07
N TYR A 382 20.91 -2.31 -12.21
CA TYR A 382 20.49 -0.93 -12.46
C TYR A 382 21.17 -0.32 -13.72
N ALA A 383 22.47 -0.56 -13.92
CA ALA A 383 23.15 -0.12 -15.14
C ALA A 383 22.67 -0.87 -16.39
N LEU A 384 22.38 -2.17 -16.26
CA LEU A 384 21.83 -3.02 -17.32
C LEU A 384 20.42 -2.58 -17.73
N ASP A 385 19.55 -2.24 -16.77
CA ASP A 385 18.19 -1.75 -17.00
C ASP A 385 18.17 -0.44 -17.83
N ILE A 386 19.05 0.51 -17.48
CA ILE A 386 19.25 1.75 -18.25
C ILE A 386 19.73 1.46 -19.69
N LEU A 387 20.61 0.47 -19.88
CA LEU A 387 21.07 0.07 -21.21
C LEU A 387 19.99 -0.65 -22.01
N LEU A 388 19.27 -1.61 -21.41
CA LEU A 388 18.17 -2.33 -22.06
C LEU A 388 17.08 -1.35 -22.51
N THR A 389 16.70 -0.39 -21.67
CA THR A 389 15.72 0.65 -22.02
C THR A 389 16.15 1.45 -23.26
N ARG A 390 17.44 1.80 -23.37
CA ARG A 390 17.99 2.50 -24.54
C ARG A 390 18.06 1.62 -25.79
N LEU A 391 18.58 0.40 -25.67
CA LEU A 391 18.73 -0.54 -26.79
C LEU A 391 17.36 -1.01 -27.32
N LYS A 392 16.36 -1.18 -26.45
CA LYS A 392 14.97 -1.48 -26.83
C LYS A 392 14.34 -0.31 -27.60
N SER A 393 14.59 0.94 -27.21
CA SER A 393 14.12 2.11 -27.96
C SER A 393 14.75 2.24 -29.36
N GLN A 394 15.90 1.59 -29.59
CA GLN A 394 16.58 1.47 -30.88
C GLN A 394 16.22 0.20 -31.65
N GLY A 395 15.45 -0.73 -31.06
CA GLY A 395 15.05 -2.00 -31.68
C GLY A 395 16.15 -3.06 -31.77
N HIS A 396 17.25 -2.93 -31.02
CA HIS A 396 18.34 -3.91 -31.05
C HIS A 396 18.03 -5.15 -30.22
N ARG A 397 18.39 -6.34 -30.75
CA ARG A 397 18.33 -7.61 -30.01
C ARG A 397 19.52 -7.70 -29.04
N VAL A 398 19.26 -8.09 -27.80
CA VAL A 398 20.28 -8.22 -26.74
C VAL A 398 20.39 -9.68 -26.32
N LEU A 399 21.61 -10.12 -26.03
CA LEU A 399 21.93 -11.45 -25.49
C LEU A 399 22.62 -11.29 -24.14
N ILE A 400 22.12 -11.95 -23.11
CA ILE A 400 22.70 -11.93 -21.76
C ILE A 400 23.32 -13.29 -21.48
N TYR A 401 24.62 -13.30 -21.16
CA TYR A 401 25.33 -14.50 -20.74
C TYR A 401 25.58 -14.47 -19.23
N SER A 402 25.20 -15.54 -18.53
CA SER A 402 25.47 -15.74 -17.11
C SER A 402 26.04 -17.15 -16.88
N GLN A 403 27.06 -17.25 -16.02
CA GLN A 403 27.58 -18.55 -15.57
C GLN A 403 26.68 -19.21 -14.50
N MET A 404 25.80 -18.43 -13.85
CA MET A 404 24.88 -18.93 -12.82
C MET A 404 23.46 -18.98 -13.35
N THR A 405 22.86 -20.17 -13.38
CA THR A 405 21.46 -20.38 -13.82
C THR A 405 20.47 -19.60 -12.96
N ARG A 406 20.61 -19.64 -11.63
CA ARG A 406 19.77 -18.85 -10.70
C ARG A 406 19.75 -17.35 -10.96
N MET A 407 20.78 -16.80 -11.61
CA MET A 407 20.80 -15.39 -12.00
C MET A 407 19.92 -15.15 -13.23
N ILE A 408 19.80 -16.13 -14.13
CA ILE A 408 18.88 -16.12 -15.27
C ILE A 408 17.44 -16.18 -14.76
N ASP A 409 17.13 -17.09 -13.83
CA ASP A 409 15.78 -17.19 -13.22
C ASP A 409 15.36 -15.85 -12.57
N LEU A 410 16.28 -15.17 -11.89
CA LEU A 410 16.04 -13.84 -11.28
C LEU A 410 15.88 -12.73 -12.33
N LEU A 411 16.59 -12.82 -13.46
CA LEU A 411 16.46 -11.90 -14.59
C LEU A 411 15.13 -12.10 -15.31
N GLU A 412 14.72 -13.34 -15.61
CA GLU A 412 13.42 -13.67 -16.23
C GLU A 412 12.26 -13.16 -15.37
N VAL A 413 12.32 -13.36 -14.05
CA VAL A 413 11.35 -12.81 -13.10
C VAL A 413 11.35 -11.27 -13.11
N GLY A 414 12.46 -10.61 -13.44
CA GLY A 414 12.55 -9.15 -13.61
C GLY A 414 12.02 -8.66 -14.97
N GLU A 415 12.46 -9.27 -16.07
CA GLU A 415 12.12 -8.91 -17.45
C GLU A 415 10.61 -9.02 -17.71
N GLY A 416 9.95 -10.03 -17.15
CA GLY A 416 8.49 -10.18 -17.20
C GLY A 416 7.67 -9.05 -16.54
N ILE A 417 8.31 -8.02 -15.96
CA ILE A 417 7.65 -6.76 -15.52
C ILE A 417 7.98 -5.56 -16.43
N LEU A 418 9.10 -5.56 -17.14
CA LEU A 418 9.47 -4.46 -18.05
C LEU A 418 8.66 -4.46 -19.37
N GLY A 419 7.73 -5.41 -19.55
CA GLY A 419 6.94 -5.56 -20.77
C GLY A 419 7.81 -5.71 -22.00
N ILE A 420 8.90 -6.47 -21.87
CA ILE A 420 9.85 -6.86 -22.93
C ILE A 420 9.34 -8.16 -23.54
#